data_AF-A0A432H1G9-F1
#
_entry.id   AF-A0A432H1G9-F1
#
_cell.length_a   1.000
_cell.length_b   1.000
_cell.length_c   1.000
_cell.angle_alpha   90.00
_cell.angle_beta   90.00
_cell.angle_gamma   90.00
#
_symmetry.space_group_name_H-M   'P 1'
#
loop_
_entity.id
_entity.type
_entity.pdbx_description
1 polymer ?
#
loop_
_entity_poly.entity_id
_entity_poly.type
_entity_poly.pdbx_seq_one_letter_code
_entity_poly.pdbx_strand_id
1 'polypeptide(L)'
;MAEKIIFIGYIEQPGIVDVQNLYQHASRKGAESIIVYKNTPTEKVLAMAKDKGHQMIQVDNYKEEAKKLETKYQADGYSVYLRDLTEIRDSMRDVGI
;
A
#
# COMPACT_ATOMS: atom_id res chain seq x y z
N MET A 1 0.19 -7.06 24.74
CA MET A 1 0.52 -5.86 23.95
C MET A 1 -0.04 -6.08 22.56
N ALA A 2 -0.77 -5.12 21.99
CA ALA A 2 -1.28 -5.27 20.63
C ALA A 2 -0.10 -5.31 19.65
N GLU A 3 -0.02 -6.36 18.85
CA GLU A 3 0.99 -6.47 17.79
C GLU A 3 0.78 -5.31 16.81
N LYS A 4 1.80 -4.46 16.62
CA LYS A 4 1.70 -3.34 15.69
C LYS A 4 1.88 -3.89 14.28
N ILE A 5 0.82 -3.82 13.48
CA ILE A 5 0.80 -4.32 12.12
C ILE A 5 0.86 -3.13 11.16
N ILE A 6 1.66 -3.26 10.09
CA ILE A 6 1.73 -2.27 9.02
C ILE A 6 1.66 -2.94 7.65
N PHE A 7 0.88 -2.35 6.75
CA PHE A 7 0.75 -2.77 5.37
C PHE A 7 1.50 -1.81 4.45
N ILE A 8 2.42 -2.33 3.65
CA ILE A 8 3.20 -1.51 2.72
C ILE A 8 2.86 -1.98 1.31
N GLY A 9 2.05 -1.19 0.61
CA GLY A 9 1.76 -1.39 -0.80
C GLY A 9 2.76 -0.66 -1.68
N TYR A 10 3.23 -1.30 -2.75
CA TYR A 10 4.10 -0.63 -3.72
C TYR A 10 3.55 -0.80 -5.15
N ILE A 11 3.62 0.26 -5.95
CA ILE A 11 3.09 0.28 -7.33
C ILE A 11 3.71 1.41 -8.14
N GLU A 12 3.80 1.26 -9.47
CA GLU A 12 4.27 2.37 -10.30
C GLU A 12 3.34 3.59 -10.25
N GLN A 13 2.04 3.41 -10.44
CA GLN A 13 1.03 4.46 -10.34
C GLN A 13 -0.23 3.93 -9.64
N PRO A 14 -0.57 4.40 -8.43
CA PRO A 14 -1.73 3.91 -7.70
C PRO A 14 -3.02 4.38 -8.35
N GLY A 15 -3.99 3.48 -8.40
CA GLY A 15 -5.38 3.73 -8.78
C GLY A 15 -6.34 3.62 -7.59
N ILE A 16 -7.61 3.90 -7.84
CA ILE A 16 -8.67 3.86 -6.82
C ILE A 16 -8.80 2.47 -6.18
N VAL A 17 -8.78 1.42 -7.00
CA VAL A 17 -8.92 0.03 -6.55
C VAL A 17 -7.77 -0.35 -5.63
N ASP A 18 -6.55 0.05 -5.98
CA ASP A 18 -5.33 -0.26 -5.25
C ASP A 18 -5.37 0.33 -3.83
N VAL A 19 -5.73 1.61 -3.72
CA VAL A 19 -5.93 2.32 -2.45
C VAL A 19 -7.04 1.65 -1.63
N GLN A 20 -8.18 1.35 -2.25
CA GLN A 20 -9.32 0.77 -1.54
C GLN A 20 -9.04 -0.64 -1.01
N ASN A 21 -8.34 -1.46 -1.79
CA ASN A 21 -7.96 -2.82 -1.41
C ASN A 21 -6.99 -2.80 -0.21
N LEU A 22 -5.96 -1.96 -0.26
CA LEU A 22 -5.01 -1.82 0.84
C LEU A 22 -5.69 -1.36 2.13
N TYR A 23 -6.59 -0.37 2.03
CA TYR A 23 -7.38 0.09 3.16
C TYR A 23 -8.21 -1.03 3.79
N GLN A 24 -8.90 -1.84 2.98
CA GLN A 24 -9.72 -2.93 3.50
C GLN A 24 -8.88 -3.96 4.27
N HIS A 25 -7.67 -4.28 3.78
CA HIS A 25 -6.77 -5.18 4.49
C HIS A 25 -6.23 -4.59 5.79
N ALA A 26 -5.81 -3.32 5.75
CA ALA A 26 -5.27 -2.62 6.90
C ALA A 26 -6.33 -2.41 7.99
N SER A 27 -7.50 -1.91 7.61
CA SER A 27 -8.63 -1.62 8.51
C SER A 27 -9.13 -2.88 9.23
N ARG A 28 -9.23 -4.03 8.55
CA ARG A 28 -9.64 -5.31 9.17
C ARG A 28 -8.71 -5.76 10.32
N LYS A 29 -7.45 -5.33 10.31
CA LYS A 29 -6.45 -5.66 11.33
C LYS A 29 -6.14 -4.50 12.26
N GLY A 30 -6.81 -3.34 12.12
CA GLY A 30 -6.45 -2.12 12.85
C GLY A 30 -5.01 -1.67 12.57
N ALA A 31 -4.52 -1.94 11.36
CA ALA A 31 -3.13 -1.74 10.95
C ALA A 31 -2.93 -0.39 10.27
N GLU A 32 -1.71 0.13 10.34
CA GLU A 32 -1.28 1.27 9.54
C GLU A 32 -1.03 0.85 8.10
N SER A 33 -1.03 1.82 7.17
CA SER A 33 -0.78 1.52 5.76
C SER A 33 -0.04 2.61 5.02
N ILE A 34 0.92 2.18 4.21
CA ILE A 34 1.81 3.02 3.40
C ILE A 34 1.68 2.59 1.94
N ILE A 35 1.61 3.55 1.02
CA ILE A 35 1.66 3.34 -0.41
C ILE A 35 2.92 4.03 -0.94
N VAL A 36 3.83 3.23 -1.50
CA VAL A 36 5.05 3.68 -2.15
C VAL A 36 4.83 3.65 -3.65
N TYR A 37 5.05 4.78 -4.33
CA TYR A 37 4.77 4.91 -5.76
C TYR A 37 5.78 5.75 -6.51
N LYS A 38 5.84 5.55 -7.83
CA LYS A 38 6.74 6.31 -8.71
C LYS A 38 6.06 7.51 -9.35
N ASN A 39 4.97 7.25 -10.06
CA ASN A 39 4.26 8.25 -10.83
C ASN A 39 3.13 8.84 -9.99
N THR A 40 3.04 10.18 -9.98
CA THR A 40 1.98 10.89 -9.27
C THR A 40 0.60 10.41 -9.75
N PRO A 41 -0.24 9.88 -8.87
CA PRO A 41 -1.59 9.46 -9.24
C PRO A 41 -2.50 10.68 -9.41
N THR A 42 -3.72 10.45 -9.92
CA THR A 42 -4.70 11.53 -10.05
C THR A 42 -5.07 12.14 -8.69
N GLU A 43 -5.50 13.40 -8.67
CA GLU A 43 -5.92 14.10 -7.45
C GLU A 43 -7.01 13.34 -6.69
N LYS A 44 -7.92 12.68 -7.40
CA LYS A 44 -8.96 11.84 -6.81
C LYS A 44 -8.39 10.67 -6.01
N VAL A 45 -7.31 10.05 -6.50
CA VAL A 45 -6.63 8.95 -5.80
C VAL A 45 -5.87 9.49 -4.58
N LEU A 46 -5.21 10.65 -4.71
CA LEU A 46 -4.54 11.30 -3.57
C LEU A 46 -5.52 11.67 -2.46
N ALA A 47 -6.66 12.27 -2.83
CA ALA A 47 -7.72 12.62 -1.89
C ALA A 47 -8.27 11.39 -1.17
N MET A 48 -8.52 10.31 -1.92
CA MET A 48 -8.96 9.04 -1.34
C MET A 48 -7.91 8.41 -0.42
N ALA A 49 -6.64 8.44 -0.81
CA ALA A 49 -5.56 7.88 -0.01
C ALA A 49 -5.46 8.61 1.33
N LYS A 50 -5.55 9.94 1.30
CA LYS A 50 -5.56 10.79 2.49
C LYS A 50 -6.80 10.54 3.38
N ASP A 51 -7.99 10.48 2.79
CA ASP A 51 -9.24 10.18 3.49
C ASP A 51 -9.18 8.84 4.24
N LYS A 52 -8.55 7.84 3.62
CA LYS A 52 -8.37 6.50 4.18
C LYS A 52 -7.19 6.36 5.14
N GLY A 53 -6.45 7.44 5.37
CA GLY A 53 -5.30 7.47 6.29
C GLY A 53 -4.06 6.76 5.77
N HIS A 54 -3.92 6.58 4.45
CA HIS A 54 -2.69 6.05 3.87
C HIS A 54 -1.57 7.08 3.90
N GLN A 55 -0.39 6.65 4.33
CA GLN A 55 0.82 7.41 4.09
C GLN A 55 1.27 7.21 2.63
N MET A 56 1.55 8.31 1.93
CA MET A 56 1.88 8.31 0.51
C MET A 56 3.35 8.71 0.33
N ILE A 57 4.17 7.85 -0.27
CA ILE A 57 5.60 8.10 -0.51
C ILE A 57 5.89 8.01 -2.01
N GLN A 58 6.31 9.12 -2.61
CA GLN A 58 6.71 9.17 -4.01
C GLN A 58 8.23 9.00 -4.15
N VAL A 59 8.66 8.06 -4.99
CA VAL A 59 10.08 7.70 -5.19
C VAL A 59 10.26 6.92 -6.51
N ASP A 60 11.35 7.17 -7.23
CA ASP A 60 11.65 6.49 -8.50
C ASP A 60 11.78 4.97 -8.35
N ASN A 61 12.56 4.53 -7.36
CA ASN A 61 12.78 3.11 -7.04
C ASN A 61 11.80 2.61 -5.98
N TYR A 62 10.50 2.75 -6.24
CA TYR A 62 9.41 2.39 -5.32
C TYR A 62 9.51 0.96 -4.75
N LYS A 63 9.97 -0.02 -5.54
CA LYS A 63 10.16 -1.40 -5.07
C LYS A 63 11.26 -1.52 -4.03
N GLU A 64 12.39 -0.86 -4.25
CA GLU A 64 13.51 -0.88 -3.30
C GLU A 64 13.15 -0.13 -2.04
N GLU A 65 12.49 1.02 -2.16
CA GLU A 65 12.08 1.82 -1.02
C GLU A 65 11.06 1.07 -0.14
N ALA A 66 10.11 0.36 -0.75
CA ALA A 66 9.16 -0.46 -0.01
C ALA A 66 9.85 -1.58 0.80
N LYS A 67 10.88 -2.23 0.23
CA LYS A 67 11.72 -3.22 0.95
C LYS A 67 12.54 -2.61 2.07
N LYS A 68 13.08 -1.41 1.89
CA LYS A 68 13.80 -0.67 2.94
C LYS A 68 12.86 -0.36 4.10
N LEU A 69 11.64 0.10 3.80
CA LEU A 69 10.62 0.36 4.82
C LEU A 69 10.23 -0.92 5.54
N GLU A 70 10.02 -2.02 4.80
CA GLU A 70 9.76 -3.32 5.41
C GLU A 70 10.85 -3.72 6.43
N THR A 71 12.11 -3.67 6.00
CA THR A 71 13.24 -4.03 6.86
C THR A 71 13.31 -3.13 8.10
N LYS A 72 13.08 -1.82 7.91
CA LYS A 72 13.07 -0.83 8.99
C LYS A 72 11.96 -1.12 10.01
N TYR A 73 10.71 -1.28 9.56
CA TYR A 73 9.58 -1.51 10.46
C TYR A 73 9.65 -2.89 11.14
N GLN A 74 10.15 -3.92 10.46
CA GLN A 74 10.42 -5.22 11.08
C GLN A 74 11.47 -5.10 12.20
N ALA A 75 12.55 -4.34 11.98
CA ALA A 75 13.56 -4.07 13.01
C ALA A 75 12.99 -3.28 14.20
N ASP A 76 12.02 -2.40 13.96
CA ASP A 76 11.27 -1.66 14.99
C ASP A 76 10.21 -2.53 15.72
N GLY A 77 10.09 -3.82 15.36
CA GLY A 77 9.18 -4.78 16.00
C GLY A 77 7.76 -4.81 15.45
N TYR A 78 7.53 -4.25 14.26
CA TYR A 78 6.23 -4.33 13.58
C TYR A 78 6.09 -5.63 12.78
N SER A 79 4.87 -6.16 12.73
CA SER A 79 4.47 -7.16 11.74
C SER A 79 4.19 -6.48 10.41
N VAL A 80 5.13 -6.56 9.48
CA VAL A 80 5.03 -5.91 8.17
C VAL A 80 4.45 -6.86 7.12
N TYR A 81 3.46 -6.36 6.37
CA TYR A 81 2.93 -7.01 5.17
C TYR A 81 3.26 -6.18 3.95
N LEU A 82 4.29 -6.58 3.21
CA LEU A 82 4.65 -6.01 1.92
C LEU A 82 3.72 -6.57 0.82
N ARG A 83 3.17 -5.71 -0.04
CA ARG A 83 2.27 -6.11 -1.14
C ARG A 83 2.57 -5.38 -2.43
N ASP A 84 2.61 -6.13 -3.52
CA ASP A 84 2.55 -5.58 -4.86
C ASP A 84 1.10 -5.21 -5.18
N LEU A 85 0.80 -3.94 -5.45
CA LEU A 85 -0.56 -3.56 -5.79
C LEU A 85 -0.88 -3.77 -7.27
N THR A 86 0.11 -4.10 -8.11
CA THR A 86 -0.13 -4.39 -9.53
C THR A 86 -0.87 -5.71 -9.72
N GLU A 87 -0.61 -6.72 -8.88
CA GLU A 87 -1.19 -8.07 -8.96
C GLU A 87 -2.71 -8.10 -8.71
N ILE A 88 -3.25 -7.08 -8.05
CA ILE A 88 -4.69 -6.95 -7.78
C ILE A 88 -5.46 -6.71 -9.08
N ARG A 89 -4.84 -6.02 -10.06
CA ARG A 89 -5.49 -5.71 -11.34
C ARG A 89 -5.59 -6.92 -12.25
N ASP A 90 -4.58 -7.79 -12.25
CA ASP A 90 -4.60 -9.01 -13.08
C ASP A 90 -5.62 -10.03 -12.57
N SER A 91 -5.77 -10.14 -11.24
CA SER A 91 -6.73 -11.07 -10.63
C SER A 91 -8.20 -10.71 -10.92
N MET A 92 -8.53 -9.43 -11.14
CA MET A 92 -9.89 -9.02 -11.53
C MET A 92 -10.17 -9.20 -13.03
N ARG A 93 -9.13 -9.33 -13.85
CA ARG A 93 -9.26 -9.51 -15.31
C ARG A 93 -9.63 -10.94 -15.69
N ASP A 94 -9.26 -11.91 -14.86
CA ASP A 94 -9.50 -13.34 -15.08
C ASP A 94 -10.88 -13.82 -14.61
N VAL A 95 -11.63 -12.97 -13.88
CA VAL A 95 -13.03 -13.21 -13.48
C VAL A 95 -14.01 -12.56 -14.47
N GLY A 96 -13.61 -12.46 -15.75
CA GLY A 96 -14.38 -11.86 -16.83
C GLY A 96 -15.76 -12.48 -16.98
N ILE A 97 -16.77 -11.70 -16.59
CA ILE A 97 -18.15 -11.73 -17.07
C ILE A 97 -18.16 -11.19 -18.50
#